data_AF-A0A7W0XJ30-F1
#
_entry.id   AF-A0A7W0XJ30-F1
#
_cell.length_a   1.000
_cell.length_b   1.000
_cell.length_c   1.000
_cell.angle_alpha   90.00
_cell.angle_beta   90.00
_cell.angle_gamma   90.00
#
_symmetry.space_group_name_H-M   'P 1'
#
loop_
_entity.id
_entity.type
_entity.pdbx_description
1 polymer ?
#
loop_
_entity_poly.entity_id
_entity_poly.type
_entity_poly.pdbx_seq_one_letter_code
_entity_poly.pdbx_strand_id
1 'polypeptide(L)'
;MRSEAEPRRTRASPARSGGSFEARLRLAPQDEVESFGNGTPAPLELSLLFTDDAAIRRLNAHYRGQDKPTNVLSFPQAPGPHSGALLGDVILAVETVRGEAALAGKPFEDHMAHLLIHGFLHLLGYDHETDGAAEAMEALERSALETIGIADPTAAAQSE
;
A
#
# COMPACT_ATOMS: atom_id res chain seq x y z
N MET A 1 -5.61 43.33 -44.53
CA MET A 1 -6.26 42.01 -44.42
C MET A 1 -5.61 41.28 -43.26
N ARG A 2 -6.33 41.12 -42.14
CA ARG A 2 -5.86 40.36 -40.97
C ARG A 2 -6.19 38.88 -41.21
N SER A 3 -5.20 38.01 -41.14
CA SER A 3 -5.39 36.56 -41.23
C SER A 3 -5.67 36.03 -39.83
N GLU A 4 -6.89 35.58 -39.60
CA GLU A 4 -7.28 34.86 -38.37
C GLU A 4 -6.68 33.46 -38.41
N ALA A 5 -5.90 33.11 -37.38
CA ALA A 5 -5.42 31.75 -37.16
C ALA A 5 -6.43 31.01 -36.28
N GLU A 6 -7.01 29.92 -36.80
CA GLU A 6 -7.95 29.07 -36.06
C GLU A 6 -7.28 28.38 -34.85
N PRO A 7 -7.99 28.20 -33.72
CA PRO A 7 -7.43 27.51 -32.57
C PRO A 7 -7.36 25.99 -32.83
N ARG A 8 -6.15 25.43 -32.64
CA ARG A 8 -5.91 23.99 -32.65
C ARG A 8 -6.78 23.31 -31.59
N ARG A 9 -7.73 22.48 -32.03
CA ARG A 9 -8.45 21.56 -31.15
C ARG A 9 -7.46 20.59 -30.52
N THR A 10 -7.19 20.75 -29.24
CA THR A 10 -6.55 19.73 -28.41
C THR A 10 -7.47 18.50 -28.39
N ARG A 11 -7.00 17.39 -28.97
CA ARG A 11 -7.64 16.08 -28.76
C ARG A 11 -7.54 15.77 -27.27
N ALA A 12 -8.67 15.74 -26.58
CA ALA A 12 -8.76 15.12 -25.27
C ALA A 12 -8.30 13.67 -25.40
N SER A 13 -7.30 13.30 -24.59
CA SER A 13 -6.84 11.92 -24.47
C SER A 13 -7.98 11.08 -23.89
N PRO A 14 -8.27 9.87 -24.40
CA PRO A 14 -9.32 9.05 -23.83
C PRO A 14 -8.94 8.65 -22.41
N ALA A 15 -9.83 8.91 -21.44
CA ALA A 15 -9.72 8.38 -20.09
C ALA A 15 -9.54 6.86 -20.19
N ARG A 16 -8.38 6.36 -19.80
CA ARG A 16 -8.19 4.92 -19.63
C ARG A 16 -9.17 4.48 -18.55
N SER A 17 -10.06 3.56 -18.89
CA SER A 17 -10.97 2.93 -17.92
C SER A 17 -10.16 2.45 -16.72
N GLY A 18 -10.51 2.91 -15.52
CA GLY A 18 -9.97 2.43 -14.26
C GLY A 18 -10.02 0.90 -14.23
N GLY A 19 -8.86 0.28 -14.12
CA GLY A 19 -8.71 -1.15 -14.01
C GLY A 19 -8.04 -1.46 -12.68
N SER A 20 -8.52 -2.48 -11.99
CA SER A 20 -7.81 -3.02 -10.84
C SER A 20 -6.71 -3.97 -11.30
N PHE A 21 -5.58 -3.94 -10.60
CA PHE A 21 -4.49 -4.89 -10.79
C PHE A 21 -4.25 -5.63 -9.48
N GLU A 22 -4.29 -6.96 -9.54
CA GLU A 22 -3.97 -7.84 -8.40
C GLU A 22 -2.58 -8.44 -8.61
N ALA A 23 -1.76 -8.40 -7.58
CA ALA A 23 -0.51 -9.14 -7.50
C ALA A 23 -0.53 -10.05 -6.27
N ARG A 24 -0.07 -11.29 -6.44
CA ARG A 24 0.17 -12.20 -5.32
C ARG A 24 1.66 -12.47 -5.20
N LEU A 25 2.21 -12.18 -4.03
CA LEU A 25 3.60 -12.41 -3.71
C LEU A 25 3.71 -13.65 -2.81
N ARG A 26 4.44 -14.67 -3.27
CA ARG A 26 4.82 -15.82 -2.45
C ARG A 26 6.28 -15.67 -2.06
N LEU A 27 6.54 -15.51 -0.77
CA LEU A 27 7.89 -15.44 -0.22
C LEU A 27 8.28 -16.83 0.28
N ALA A 28 9.34 -17.38 -0.31
CA ALA A 28 10.00 -18.55 0.23
C ALA A 28 10.89 -18.10 1.41
N PRO A 29 10.94 -18.86 2.51
CA PRO A 29 11.95 -18.64 3.56
C PRO A 29 13.35 -18.68 2.95
N GLN A 30 14.20 -17.69 3.24
CA GLN A 30 15.57 -17.65 2.69
C GLN A 30 16.54 -18.60 3.40
N ASP A 31 16.25 -18.92 4.66
CA ASP A 31 17.00 -19.88 5.43
C ASP A 31 16.28 -21.23 5.41
N GLU A 32 16.99 -22.29 5.04
CA GLU A 32 16.64 -23.65 5.43
C GLU A 32 16.60 -23.68 6.96
N VAL A 33 15.43 -23.45 7.54
CA VAL A 33 15.25 -23.58 8.99
C VAL A 33 15.59 -25.03 9.32
N GLU A 34 16.73 -25.25 9.98
CA GLU A 34 17.08 -26.54 10.54
C GLU A 34 15.91 -26.98 11.44
N SER A 35 15.19 -27.97 10.93
CA SER A 35 13.98 -28.51 11.52
C SER A 35 14.31 -29.13 12.88
N PHE A 36 14.02 -28.40 13.96
CA PHE A 36 13.77 -29.00 15.29
C PHE A 36 12.29 -29.45 15.42
N GLY A 37 11.64 -29.77 14.31
CA GLY A 37 10.28 -30.28 14.24
C GLY A 37 9.87 -30.50 12.79
N ASN A 38 9.33 -31.68 12.50
CA ASN A 38 9.19 -32.35 11.21
C ASN A 38 8.31 -31.65 10.14
N GLY A 39 8.47 -30.34 9.89
CA GLY A 39 7.70 -29.58 8.91
C GLY A 39 8.59 -28.64 8.10
N THR A 40 8.57 -28.79 6.77
CA THR A 40 9.07 -27.76 5.85
C THR A 40 8.36 -26.44 6.14
N PRO A 41 9.09 -25.32 6.29
CA PRO A 41 8.47 -24.01 6.50
C PRO A 41 7.60 -23.68 5.29
N ALA A 42 6.32 -23.40 5.53
CA ALA A 42 5.38 -23.10 4.47
C ALA A 42 5.67 -21.71 3.88
N PRO A 43 5.51 -21.51 2.56
CA PRO A 43 5.68 -20.19 1.95
C PRO A 43 4.67 -19.19 2.54
N LEU A 44 5.12 -17.95 2.71
CA LEU A 44 4.26 -16.82 3.07
C LEU A 44 3.57 -16.30 1.81
N GLU A 45 2.27 -15.98 1.89
CA GLU A 45 1.53 -15.38 0.76
C GLU A 45 0.92 -14.04 1.17
N LEU A 46 1.13 -13.04 0.32
CA LEU A 46 0.61 -11.67 0.43
C LEU A 46 -0.16 -11.34 -0.86
N SER A 47 -1.40 -10.86 -0.73
CA SER A 47 -2.14 -10.29 -1.87
C SER A 47 -2.04 -8.76 -1.83
N LEU A 48 -1.79 -8.16 -2.98
CA LEU A 48 -1.81 -6.73 -3.20
C LEU A 48 -2.87 -6.41 -4.25
N LEU A 49 -3.81 -5.52 -3.93
CA LEU A 49 -4.82 -5.04 -4.87
C LEU A 49 -4.66 -3.54 -5.07
N PHE A 50 -4.31 -3.14 -6.28
CA PHE A 50 -4.30 -1.75 -6.70
C PHE A 50 -5.62 -1.45 -7.41
N THR A 51 -6.37 -0.47 -6.91
CA THR A 51 -7.73 -0.17 -7.36
C THR A 51 -8.00 1.34 -7.45
N ASP A 52 -9.24 1.69 -7.82
CA ASP A 52 -9.73 3.07 -7.92
C ASP A 52 -10.43 3.52 -6.62
N ASP A 53 -10.67 4.84 -6.51
CA ASP A 53 -11.30 5.43 -5.32
C ASP A 53 -12.74 4.91 -5.11
N ALA A 54 -13.44 4.61 -6.20
CA ALA A 54 -14.81 4.11 -6.15
C ALA A 54 -14.86 2.70 -5.52
N ALA A 55 -13.93 1.83 -5.86
CA ALA A 55 -13.83 0.49 -5.31
C ALA A 55 -13.41 0.52 -3.84
N ILE A 56 -12.37 1.27 -3.48
CA ILE A 56 -11.93 1.32 -2.08
C ILE A 56 -12.98 1.98 -1.19
N ARG A 57 -13.73 2.98 -1.68
CA ARG A 57 -14.84 3.60 -0.95
C ARG A 57 -15.90 2.56 -0.59
N ARG A 58 -16.27 1.68 -1.52
CA ARG A 58 -17.23 0.58 -1.24
C ARG A 58 -16.71 -0.36 -0.17
N LEU A 59 -15.41 -0.71 -0.22
CA LEU A 59 -14.77 -1.56 0.78
C LEU A 59 -14.71 -0.87 2.15
N ASN A 60 -14.32 0.40 2.19
CA ASN A 60 -14.23 1.19 3.41
C ASN A 60 -15.62 1.38 4.07
N ALA A 61 -16.66 1.59 3.26
CA ALA A 61 -18.04 1.63 3.73
C ALA A 61 -18.48 0.28 4.30
N HIS A 62 -18.15 -0.81 3.62
CA HIS A 62 -18.57 -2.15 4.04
C HIS A 62 -17.87 -2.63 5.32
N TYR A 63 -16.55 -2.49 5.40
CA TYR A 63 -15.74 -3.07 6.48
C TYR A 63 -15.48 -2.10 7.64
N ARG A 64 -15.44 -0.78 7.40
CA ARG A 64 -15.19 0.23 8.43
C ARG A 64 -16.37 1.18 8.67
N GLY A 65 -17.47 1.04 7.92
CA GLY A 65 -18.62 1.94 8.02
C GLY A 65 -18.35 3.36 7.49
N GLN A 66 -17.25 3.56 6.74
CA GLN A 66 -16.83 4.88 6.28
C GLN A 66 -17.07 5.04 4.77
N ASP A 67 -18.11 5.78 4.40
CA ASP A 67 -18.48 6.03 2.99
C ASP A 67 -17.61 7.12 2.33
N LYS A 68 -16.31 6.90 2.31
CA LYS A 68 -15.31 7.74 1.65
C LYS A 68 -14.13 6.90 1.15
N PRO A 69 -13.44 7.33 0.08
CA PRO A 69 -12.16 6.74 -0.28
C PRO A 69 -11.16 6.84 0.87
N THR A 70 -10.19 5.94 0.88
CA THR A 70 -9.03 5.94 1.77
C THR A 70 -7.83 5.47 0.94
N ASN A 71 -6.62 5.72 1.41
CA ASN A 71 -5.41 5.38 0.66
C ASN A 71 -5.11 3.88 0.71
N VAL A 72 -5.26 3.24 1.87
CA VAL A 72 -4.96 1.82 2.08
C VAL A 72 -5.95 1.15 3.04
N LEU A 73 -6.24 -0.13 2.79
CA LEU A 73 -6.91 -1.04 3.71
C LEU A 73 -6.10 -2.33 3.84
N SER A 74 -5.89 -2.81 5.06
CA SER A 74 -5.23 -4.08 5.35
C SER A 74 -6.21 -5.08 5.96
N PHE A 75 -6.22 -6.31 5.43
CA PHE A 75 -7.06 -7.41 5.88
C PHE A 75 -6.18 -8.58 6.33
N PRO A 76 -5.79 -8.63 7.62
CA PRO A 76 -4.97 -9.72 8.14
C PRO A 76 -5.74 -11.05 8.08
N GLN A 77 -5.06 -12.10 7.66
CA GLN A 77 -5.60 -13.46 7.71
C GLN A 77 -4.96 -14.23 8.87
N ALA A 78 -5.78 -14.87 9.70
CA ALA A 78 -5.27 -15.73 10.76
C ALA A 78 -4.63 -16.99 10.14
N PRO A 79 -3.48 -17.46 10.66
CA PRO A 79 -2.88 -18.70 10.19
C PRO A 79 -3.84 -19.89 10.42
N GLY A 80 -4.31 -20.50 9.33
CA GLY A 80 -5.12 -21.71 9.37
C GLY A 80 -4.26 -22.98 9.51
N PRO A 81 -4.82 -24.10 10.01
CA PRO A 81 -4.05 -25.32 10.32
C PRO A 81 -3.44 -26.04 9.08
N HIS A 82 -3.86 -25.71 7.86
CA HIS A 82 -3.50 -26.47 6.64
C HIS A 82 -3.18 -25.61 5.41
N SER A 83 -3.22 -24.29 5.53
CA SER A 83 -2.74 -23.36 4.50
C SER A 83 -1.33 -22.92 4.88
N GLY A 84 -0.48 -22.59 3.91
CA GLY A 84 0.71 -21.79 4.24
C GLY A 84 0.32 -20.53 5.02
N ALA A 85 1.29 -19.84 5.59
CA ALA A 85 1.01 -18.63 6.37
C ALA A 85 0.57 -17.51 5.40
N LEU A 86 -0.74 -17.48 5.09
CA LEU A 86 -1.40 -16.39 4.39
C LEU A 86 -1.35 -15.17 5.31
N LEU A 87 -0.61 -14.14 4.92
CA LEU A 87 -0.51 -12.89 5.70
C LEU A 87 -1.80 -12.08 5.56
N GLY A 88 -2.35 -12.04 4.35
CA GLY A 88 -3.60 -11.35 4.04
C GLY A 88 -3.48 -10.42 2.84
N ASP A 89 -4.36 -9.42 2.82
CA ASP A 89 -4.53 -8.54 1.67
C ASP A 89 -4.22 -7.08 2.03
N VAL A 90 -3.47 -6.39 1.18
CA VAL A 90 -3.31 -4.93 1.20
C VAL A 90 -3.94 -4.34 -0.05
N ILE A 91 -4.90 -3.45 0.13
CA ILE A 91 -5.67 -2.83 -0.95
C ILE A 91 -5.36 -1.34 -0.98
N LEU A 92 -4.88 -0.82 -2.11
CA LEU A 92 -4.52 0.59 -2.28
C LEU A 92 -5.34 1.26 -3.39
N ALA A 93 -5.82 2.48 -3.12
CA ALA A 93 -6.46 3.31 -4.14
C ALA A 93 -5.45 4.23 -4.81
N VAL A 94 -5.09 3.89 -6.06
CA VAL A 94 -3.98 4.55 -6.77
C VAL A 94 -4.24 6.04 -7.00
N GLU A 95 -5.51 6.43 -7.17
CA GLU A 95 -5.94 7.82 -7.36
C GLU A 95 -5.72 8.64 -6.08
N THR A 96 -6.24 8.16 -4.94
CA THR A 96 -5.99 8.76 -3.62
C THR A 96 -4.49 8.85 -3.31
N VAL A 97 -3.73 7.76 -3.47
CA VAL A 97 -2.28 7.74 -3.19
C VAL A 97 -1.53 8.76 -4.04
N ARG A 98 -1.87 8.87 -5.33
CA ARG A 98 -1.26 9.86 -6.23
C ARG A 98 -1.61 11.30 -5.83
N GLY A 99 -2.86 11.54 -5.43
CA GLY A 99 -3.31 12.83 -4.94
C GLY A 99 -2.57 13.26 -3.67
N GLU A 100 -2.44 12.36 -2.70
CA GLU A 100 -1.70 12.59 -1.45
C GLU A 100 -0.21 12.88 -1.72
N ALA A 101 0.44 12.06 -2.55
CA ALA A 101 1.85 12.27 -2.91
C ALA A 101 2.07 13.65 -3.55
N ALA A 102 1.19 14.06 -4.47
CA ALA A 102 1.27 15.36 -5.12
C ALA A 102 1.05 16.52 -4.12
N LEU A 103 0.07 16.39 -3.22
CA LEU A 103 -0.20 17.40 -2.18
C LEU A 103 0.97 17.54 -1.19
N ALA A 104 1.60 16.42 -0.85
CA ALA A 104 2.75 16.40 0.04
C ALA A 104 4.10 16.72 -0.65
N GLY A 105 4.10 16.92 -1.98
CA GLY A 105 5.33 17.13 -2.74
C GLY A 105 6.29 15.93 -2.74
N LYS A 106 5.77 14.71 -2.53
CA LYS A 106 6.53 13.46 -2.46
C LYS A 106 6.53 12.74 -3.82
N PRO A 107 7.61 12.00 -4.17
CA PRO A 107 7.55 11.05 -5.28
C PRO A 107 6.41 10.04 -5.06
N PHE A 108 5.69 9.73 -6.12
CA PHE A 108 4.55 8.82 -6.05
C PHE A 108 4.97 7.41 -5.61
N GLU A 109 6.11 6.95 -6.13
CA GLU A 109 6.72 5.67 -5.83
C GLU A 109 7.09 5.56 -4.35
N ASP A 110 7.63 6.63 -3.76
CA ASP A 110 8.03 6.67 -2.35
C ASP A 110 6.81 6.61 -1.43
N HIS A 111 5.76 7.39 -1.74
CA HIS A 111 4.52 7.37 -0.96
C HIS A 111 3.80 6.02 -1.08
N MET A 112 3.81 5.41 -2.28
CA MET A 112 3.27 4.06 -2.49
C MET A 112 4.05 3.00 -1.70
N ALA A 113 5.38 3.06 -1.71
CA ALA A 113 6.23 2.12 -0.96
C ALA A 113 6.00 2.24 0.54
N HIS A 114 5.87 3.47 1.06
CA HIS A 114 5.51 3.71 2.46
C HIS A 114 4.18 3.03 2.81
N LEU A 115 3.13 3.25 2.03
CA LEU A 115 1.81 2.65 2.29
C LEU A 115 1.79 1.13 2.16
N LEU A 116 2.61 0.56 1.28
CA LEU A 116 2.77 -0.90 1.16
C LEU A 116 3.43 -1.50 2.41
N ILE A 117 4.50 -0.85 2.92
CA ILE A 117 5.19 -1.27 4.14
C ILE A 117 4.26 -1.12 5.34
N HIS A 118 3.59 0.03 5.47
CA HIS A 118 2.59 0.29 6.50
C HIS A 118 1.48 -0.77 6.49
N GLY A 119 0.91 -1.03 5.30
CA GLY A 119 -0.13 -2.03 5.14
C GLY A 119 0.33 -3.44 5.50
N PHE A 120 1.57 -3.79 5.16
CA PHE A 120 2.20 -5.07 5.50
C PHE A 120 2.46 -5.21 7.01
N LEU A 121 2.93 -4.17 7.70
CA LEU A 121 3.14 -4.18 9.14
C LEU A 121 1.83 -4.41 9.91
N HIS A 122 0.72 -3.85 9.43
CA HIS A 122 -0.61 -4.19 9.97
C HIS A 122 -0.99 -5.66 9.79
N LEU A 123 -0.59 -6.31 8.68
CA LEU A 123 -0.81 -7.75 8.51
C LEU A 123 0.00 -8.59 9.51
N LEU A 124 1.15 -8.08 9.95
CA LEU A 124 1.99 -8.72 10.99
C LEU A 124 1.50 -8.42 12.42
N GLY A 125 0.44 -7.64 12.59
CA GLY A 125 -0.14 -7.30 13.89
C GLY A 125 0.49 -6.10 14.58
N TYR A 126 1.32 -5.31 13.88
CA TYR A 126 1.71 -3.99 14.36
C TYR A 126 0.56 -3.01 14.16
N ASP A 127 0.41 -2.09 15.10
CA ASP A 127 -0.63 -1.08 15.08
C ASP A 127 -0.10 0.23 15.66
N HIS A 128 -0.83 1.32 15.45
CA HIS A 128 -0.45 2.67 15.86
C HIS A 128 -1.55 3.34 16.70
N GLU A 129 -2.39 2.55 17.40
CA GLU A 129 -3.46 3.05 18.28
C GLU A 129 -2.94 3.73 19.56
N THR A 130 -1.71 3.41 20.00
CA THR A 130 -1.09 4.01 21.19
C THR A 130 0.27 4.58 20.83
N ASP A 131 0.72 5.61 21.56
CA ASP A 131 2.00 6.29 21.28
C ASP A 131 3.20 5.32 21.23
N GLY A 132 3.28 4.37 22.17
CA GLY A 132 4.36 3.38 22.19
C GLY A 132 4.29 2.36 21.06
N ALA A 133 3.08 1.98 20.62
CA ALA A 133 2.90 1.10 19.47
C ALA A 133 3.22 1.82 18.15
N ALA A 134 2.80 3.09 18.04
CA ALA A 134 3.11 3.96 16.92
C ALA A 134 4.63 4.15 16.77
N GLU A 135 5.34 4.47 17.85
CA GLU A 135 6.80 4.64 17.80
C GLU A 135 7.52 3.37 17.32
N ALA A 136 7.09 2.19 17.79
CA ALA A 136 7.65 0.92 17.36
C ALA A 136 7.37 0.63 15.87
N MET A 137 6.15 0.92 15.42
CA MET A 137 5.77 0.73 14.02
C MET A 137 6.51 1.72 13.10
N GLU A 138 6.59 2.99 13.47
CA GLU A 138 7.32 4.02 12.72
C GLU A 138 8.81 3.70 12.59
N ALA A 139 9.44 3.16 13.64
CA ALA A 139 10.82 2.73 13.59
C ALA A 139 11.04 1.60 12.56
N LEU A 140 10.10 0.65 12.47
CA LEU A 140 10.12 -0.42 11.47
C LEU A 140 9.87 0.11 10.06
N GLU A 141 8.93 1.04 9.88
CA GLU A 141 8.68 1.69 8.60
C GLU A 141 9.93 2.40 8.08
N ARG A 142 10.58 3.20 8.94
CA ARG A 142 11.81 3.91 8.60
C ARG A 142 12.92 2.95 8.19
N SER A 143 13.16 1.91 8.99
CA SER A 143 14.20 0.91 8.69
C SER A 143 13.94 0.17 7.38
N ALA A 144 12.68 -0.21 7.10
CA ALA A 144 12.32 -0.88 5.86
C ALA A 144 12.49 0.03 4.63
N LEU A 145 12.09 1.31 4.73
CA LEU A 145 12.26 2.29 3.65
C LEU A 145 13.73 2.58 3.36
N GLU A 146 14.56 2.72 4.39
CA GLU A 146 16.01 2.88 4.26
C GLU A 146 16.64 1.72 3.49
N THR A 147 16.17 0.49 3.74
CA THR A 147 16.68 -0.73 3.07
C THR A 147 16.45 -0.71 1.55
N ILE A 148 15.41 -0.01 1.08
CA ILE A 148 15.10 0.16 -0.34
C ILE A 148 15.50 1.54 -0.89
N GLY A 149 16.25 2.33 -0.12
CA GLY A 149 16.82 3.62 -0.52
C GLY A 149 15.82 4.78 -0.53
N ILE A 150 14.72 4.66 0.20
CA ILE A 150 13.68 5.70 0.30
C ILE A 150 13.87 6.47 1.61
N ALA A 151 13.79 7.81 1.53
CA ALA A 151 13.94 8.68 2.68
C ALA A 151 12.75 8.60 3.63
N ASP A 152 12.98 8.95 4.90
CA ASP A 152 11.97 8.92 5.95
C ASP A 152 10.73 9.78 5.58
N PRO A 153 9.51 9.19 5.55
CA PRO A 153 8.30 9.88 5.17
C PRO A 153 7.86 10.94 6.19
N THR A 154 8.32 10.85 7.44
CA THR A 154 8.01 11.76 8.54
C THR A 154 8.98 12.94 8.63
N ALA A 155 10.18 12.82 8.07
CA ALA A 155 11.21 13.86 8.14
C ALA A 155 10.81 15.18 7.43
N ALA A 156 9.85 15.13 6.49
CA ALA A 156 9.32 16.32 5.82
C ALA A 156 8.22 17.05 6.62
N ALA A 157 7.67 16.46 7.69
CA ALA A 157 6.55 17.02 8.47
C ALA A 157 6.99 17.72 9.77
N GLN A 158 8.29 17.68 10.11
CA GLN A 158 8.85 18.35 11.30
C GLN A 158 9.59 19.61 10.88
N SER A 159 8.85 20.65 10.52
CA SER A 159 9.37 22.01 10.32
C SER A 159 8.29 23.02 10.68
N GLU A 160 8.05 23.18 11.99
CA GLU A 160 7.54 24.42 12.60
C GLU A 160 8.22 24.64 13.96
#